data_AF-A0A9D6TJJ2-F1
#
_entry.id   AF-A0A9D6TJJ2-F1
#
_cell.length_a   1.000
_cell.length_b   1.000
_cell.length_c   1.000
_cell.angle_alpha   90.00
_cell.angle_beta   90.00
_cell.angle_gamma   90.00
#
_symmetry.space_group_name_H-M   'P 1'
#
loop_
_entity.id
_entity.type
_entity.pdbx_description
1 polymer ?
#
loop_
_entity_poly.entity_id
_entity_poly.type
_entity_poly.pdbx_seq_one_letter_code
_entity_poly.pdbx_strand_id
1 'polypeptide(L)'
;MHYPSHFPATLAALILLAAAVCPPALAQGSDTPLGDFRPRPVVRVPIFFPPIPPALDRPVARGVVLPGRLNAPDELAPFVNEPFYPPLSTRLATKSLNDKLRRQLEQYRAAKVALQAELRTEFDRQRDADPAARQQALEALARTQTPKIAQLEQTAEQLRQDLIVGSQTWSALREWHLGDKDRRGFSPGEIAAVMRSYSYYQNGLLPAQRRLLREIMMELLSAVDDAAKASAAQPFLFFSPEPARVLLPDDLSADLSAKVAEYQTGKSQLKKELYDAIHAYDGGALGGFLNNSLKTLARKQAPAFAALDALAEDIRRGLARSPPAARPAERSTLPPVLANRLSVLLRDRATTQRDAVVKADAISGQRQFAPVRVSYRFDDDGMKFVVIPARGPRTPPFKEEVQVLEKVRAELGAVAAEYGRRMAEHVNEWNGIRRDAAEVLGSTKPEVVDAALATAHRLALQKENEAAFRDYRVAVFEPGLSLEQRRLLFDAALERLDLPLPRGELQPTRRGSSW
;
A
#
# COMPACT_ATOMS: atom_id res chain seq x y z
N MET A 1 19.18 50.07 4.67
CA MET A 1 17.95 49.61 3.99
C MET A 1 18.19 48.13 3.68
N HIS A 2 17.59 47.14 4.35
CA HIS A 2 16.19 46.94 4.75
C HIS A 2 15.24 47.02 3.55
N TYR A 3 14.33 46.06 3.29
CA TYR A 3 13.85 44.94 4.14
C TYR A 3 13.64 43.63 3.29
N PRO A 4 12.91 42.56 3.68
CA PRO A 4 13.35 41.18 3.40
C PRO A 4 12.44 40.36 2.46
N SER A 5 12.79 39.09 2.22
CA SER A 5 11.86 38.02 1.86
C SER A 5 12.22 36.73 2.63
N HIS A 6 11.23 35.89 2.95
CA HIS A 6 11.35 34.81 3.94
C HIS A 6 11.00 33.41 3.39
N PHE A 7 11.45 32.40 4.14
CA PHE A 7 11.21 30.95 4.06
C PHE A 7 11.95 30.16 2.94
N PRO A 8 12.35 28.88 3.20
CA PRO A 8 13.53 28.33 2.54
C PRO A 8 13.30 27.06 1.70
N ALA A 9 14.07 26.93 0.62
CA ALA A 9 14.23 25.66 -0.09
C ALA A 9 15.34 24.82 0.55
N THR A 10 15.01 23.96 1.52
CA THR A 10 16.01 23.18 2.29
C THR A 10 15.77 21.67 2.27
N LEU A 11 16.28 21.01 1.22
CA LEU A 11 16.81 19.63 1.32
C LEU A 11 17.82 19.25 0.20
N ALA A 12 17.99 20.07 -0.85
CA ALA A 12 18.59 19.63 -2.11
C ALA A 12 20.11 19.85 -2.30
N ALA A 13 20.85 20.37 -1.32
CA ALA A 13 22.29 20.64 -1.48
C ALA A 13 23.10 20.59 -0.17
N LEU A 14 24.03 19.62 -0.04
CA LEU A 14 25.31 19.69 0.68
C LEU A 14 26.04 18.32 0.69
N ILE A 15 26.92 18.07 -0.29
CA ILE A 15 27.92 16.98 -0.25
C ILE A 15 29.23 17.47 -0.87
N LEU A 16 30.28 17.60 -0.04
CA LEU A 16 31.74 17.76 -0.26
C LEU A 16 32.31 18.21 1.11
N LEU A 17 33.51 17.86 1.58
CA LEU A 17 34.72 17.25 0.99
C LEU A 17 35.47 16.40 2.08
N ALA A 18 36.41 15.53 1.69
CA ALA A 18 37.29 14.75 2.60
C ALA A 18 38.58 15.54 3.00
N ALA A 19 39.61 15.05 3.73
CA ALA A 19 40.07 13.73 4.19
C ALA A 19 40.97 13.90 5.46
N ALA A 20 41.71 12.94 6.04
CA ALA A 20 41.97 11.51 5.76
C ALA A 20 41.79 10.66 7.05
N VAL A 21 42.67 9.82 7.64
CA VAL A 21 44.06 9.29 7.43
C VAL A 21 44.03 7.79 7.81
N CYS A 22 45.08 6.98 7.55
CA CYS A 22 45.19 5.57 7.95
C CYS A 22 46.64 5.15 8.26
N PRO A 23 46.86 4.14 9.13
CA PRO A 23 47.69 3.00 8.73
C PRO A 23 47.11 1.62 9.14
N PRO A 24 47.49 0.51 8.47
CA PRO A 24 46.98 -0.85 8.73
C PRO A 24 47.86 -1.67 9.70
N ALA A 25 47.29 -2.73 10.28
CA ALA A 25 48.04 -3.72 11.07
C ALA A 25 47.58 -5.17 10.80
N LEU A 26 48.48 -5.94 10.18
CA LEU A 26 48.74 -7.39 10.28
C LEU A 26 47.57 -8.39 10.45
N ALA A 27 47.49 -9.31 9.48
CA ALA A 27 46.85 -10.62 9.66
C ALA A 27 47.83 -11.64 10.26
N GLN A 28 47.32 -12.60 11.04
CA GLN A 28 47.99 -13.87 11.33
C GLN A 28 46.98 -15.00 11.11
N GLY A 29 47.41 -16.04 10.39
CA GLY A 29 46.59 -17.23 10.12
C GLY A 29 46.78 -18.31 11.18
N SER A 30 45.80 -19.22 11.29
CA SER A 30 45.94 -20.48 12.00
C SER A 30 45.38 -21.60 11.12
N ASP A 31 46.28 -22.40 10.54
CA ASP A 31 45.90 -23.53 9.71
C ASP A 31 45.20 -24.60 10.56
N THR A 32 43.93 -24.85 10.22
CA THR A 32 43.20 -26.05 10.65
C THR A 32 42.69 -26.76 9.40
N PRO A 33 42.80 -28.10 9.31
CA PRO A 33 42.50 -28.82 8.08
C PRO A 33 41.01 -28.74 7.73
N LEU A 34 40.71 -28.01 6.66
CA LEU A 34 39.37 -27.86 6.13
C LEU A 34 38.85 -29.19 5.57
N GLY A 35 37.99 -29.87 6.33
CA GLY A 35 37.02 -30.78 5.74
C GLY A 35 36.11 -30.05 4.75
N ASP A 36 35.49 -30.76 3.79
CA ASP A 36 34.71 -30.19 2.67
C ASP A 36 33.38 -29.53 3.13
N PHE A 37 33.50 -28.47 3.92
CA PHE A 37 32.44 -27.55 4.31
C PHE A 37 32.01 -26.70 3.11
N ARG A 38 31.35 -27.34 2.14
CA ARG A 38 30.56 -26.62 1.14
C ARG A 38 29.48 -25.84 1.92
N PRO A 39 29.50 -24.50 1.93
CA PRO A 39 28.52 -23.75 2.68
C PRO A 39 27.14 -24.05 2.09
N ARG A 40 26.20 -24.48 2.94
CA ARG A 40 24.82 -24.73 2.49
C ARG A 40 24.30 -23.42 1.86
N PRO A 41 23.74 -23.45 0.64
CA PRO A 41 23.31 -22.24 -0.04
C PRO A 41 22.26 -21.52 0.81
N VAL A 42 22.51 -20.25 1.12
CA VAL A 42 21.64 -19.45 1.98
C VAL A 42 20.32 -19.20 1.29
N VAL A 43 19.25 -19.85 1.77
CA VAL A 43 17.91 -19.78 1.18
C VAL A 43 17.26 -18.45 1.58
N ARG A 44 17.30 -17.49 0.66
CA ARG A 44 16.54 -16.22 0.77
C ARG A 44 15.05 -16.53 0.82
N VAL A 45 14.35 -16.05 1.85
CA VAL A 45 12.89 -16.18 1.94
C VAL A 45 12.18 -15.02 1.21
N PRO A 46 10.97 -15.24 0.66
CA PRO A 46 10.14 -14.17 0.14
C PRO A 46 9.49 -13.37 1.28
N ILE A 47 9.40 -12.05 1.08
CA ILE A 47 8.81 -11.08 1.99
C ILE A 47 7.85 -10.21 1.19
N PHE A 48 6.66 -9.98 1.71
CA PHE A 48 5.61 -9.20 1.06
C PHE A 48 5.36 -7.96 1.91
N PHE A 49 5.32 -6.79 1.25
CA PHE A 49 4.94 -5.53 1.88
C PHE A 49 3.51 -5.16 1.45
N PRO A 50 2.73 -4.51 2.32
CA PRO A 50 1.35 -4.21 2.00
C PRO A 50 1.23 -3.20 0.85
N PRO A 51 0.07 -3.15 0.16
CA PRO A 51 -0.18 -2.17 -0.88
C PRO A 51 -0.01 -0.74 -0.36
N ILE A 52 0.49 0.15 -1.22
CA ILE A 52 0.52 1.58 -0.96
C ILE A 52 -0.92 2.11 -0.94
N PRO A 53 -1.38 2.76 0.15
CA PRO A 53 -2.72 3.35 0.19
C PRO A 53 -2.89 4.37 -0.95
N PRO A 54 -3.96 4.26 -1.76
CA PRO A 54 -4.28 5.28 -2.75
C PRO A 54 -4.60 6.60 -2.05
N ALA A 55 -4.41 7.73 -2.73
CA ALA A 55 -4.98 8.99 -2.24
C ALA A 55 -6.51 8.96 -2.34
N LEU A 56 -7.18 9.71 -1.46
CA LEU A 56 -8.64 9.81 -1.41
C LEU A 56 -9.21 10.17 -2.79
N ASP A 57 -10.36 9.57 -3.13
CA ASP A 57 -11.09 9.71 -4.40
C ASP A 57 -10.34 9.25 -5.67
N ARG A 58 -9.08 8.81 -5.60
CA ARG A 58 -8.36 8.33 -6.80
C ARG A 58 -8.87 6.95 -7.22
N PRO A 59 -9.11 6.70 -8.53
CA PRO A 59 -9.56 5.39 -9.01
C PRO A 59 -8.64 4.25 -8.59
N VAL A 60 -9.23 3.12 -8.19
CA VAL A 60 -8.52 1.95 -7.69
C VAL A 60 -8.76 0.73 -8.59
N ALA A 61 -7.69 0.04 -8.97
CA ALA A 61 -7.74 -1.23 -9.69
C ALA A 61 -8.06 -2.39 -8.74
N ARG A 62 -9.31 -2.48 -8.27
CA ARG A 62 -9.75 -3.40 -7.22
C ARG A 62 -9.63 -4.87 -7.61
N GLY A 63 -9.00 -5.67 -6.77
CA GLY A 63 -8.88 -7.12 -6.91
C GLY A 63 -8.12 -7.57 -8.17
N VAL A 64 -7.20 -6.74 -8.70
CA VAL A 64 -6.39 -7.09 -9.87
C VAL A 64 -5.15 -7.87 -9.42
N VAL A 65 -5.20 -9.20 -9.51
CA VAL A 65 -4.02 -10.04 -9.27
C VAL A 65 -2.96 -9.75 -10.32
N LEU A 66 -1.71 -9.53 -9.88
CA LEU A 66 -0.60 -9.10 -10.74
C LEU A 66 0.17 -10.32 -11.29
N PRO A 67 -0.03 -10.76 -12.54
CA PRO A 67 0.39 -12.08 -13.02
C PRO A 67 1.92 -12.29 -13.03
N GLY A 68 2.44 -13.22 -12.23
CA GLY A 68 3.90 -13.39 -12.11
C GLY A 68 4.40 -14.42 -11.10
N ARG A 69 5.64 -14.20 -10.63
CA ARG A 69 6.27 -15.02 -9.57
C ARG A 69 6.15 -14.30 -8.23
N LEU A 70 6.06 -15.08 -7.15
CA LEU A 70 5.88 -14.60 -5.77
C LEU A 70 4.60 -13.76 -5.62
N ASN A 71 3.45 -14.39 -5.87
CA ASN A 71 2.14 -13.81 -5.52
C ASN A 71 1.94 -13.89 -3.99
N ALA A 72 1.28 -12.90 -3.41
CA ALA A 72 1.02 -12.82 -1.98
C ALA A 72 0.00 -13.90 -1.53
N PRO A 73 0.15 -14.48 -0.32
CA PRO A 73 -0.92 -15.26 0.31
C PRO A 73 -2.18 -14.41 0.54
N ASP A 74 -3.35 -14.90 0.12
CA ASP A 74 -4.64 -14.19 0.23
C ASP A 74 -5.04 -13.91 1.69
N GLU A 75 -4.54 -14.71 2.64
CA GLU A 75 -4.76 -14.54 4.08
C GLU A 75 -4.17 -13.24 4.63
N LEU A 76 -3.38 -12.50 3.84
CA LEU A 76 -2.87 -11.16 4.16
C LEU A 76 -3.86 -10.02 3.90
N ALA A 77 -4.91 -10.23 3.08
CA ALA A 77 -5.87 -9.17 2.72
C ALA A 77 -6.55 -8.49 3.93
N PRO A 78 -6.95 -9.20 5.02
CA PRO A 78 -7.55 -8.59 6.22
C PRO A 78 -6.57 -7.79 7.10
N PHE A 79 -5.31 -7.67 6.67
CA PHE A 79 -4.21 -7.11 7.47
C PHE A 79 -3.42 -6.02 6.71
N VAL A 80 -3.92 -5.51 5.59
CA VAL A 80 -3.19 -4.62 4.66
C VAL A 80 -2.66 -3.29 5.24
N ASN A 81 -3.03 -2.89 6.45
CA ASN A 81 -2.40 -1.73 7.12
C ASN A 81 -1.64 -2.06 8.42
N GLU A 82 -1.57 -3.34 8.79
CA GLU A 82 -1.10 -3.80 10.11
C GLU A 82 0.42 -3.70 10.28
N PRO A 83 0.93 -3.40 11.48
CA PRO A 83 2.36 -3.35 11.76
C PRO A 83 3.04 -4.72 11.69
N PHE A 84 2.27 -5.82 11.63
CA PHE A 84 2.76 -7.19 11.52
C PHE A 84 2.69 -7.81 10.12
N TYR A 85 2.25 -7.07 9.09
CA TYR A 85 2.01 -7.63 7.75
C TYR A 85 3.23 -8.34 7.14
N PRO A 86 4.44 -7.74 7.02
CA PRO A 86 5.57 -8.46 6.43
C PRO A 86 6.06 -9.67 7.25
N PRO A 87 6.22 -9.59 8.59
CA PRO A 87 6.46 -10.77 9.42
C PRO A 87 5.44 -11.90 9.20
N LEU A 88 4.13 -11.59 9.13
CA LEU A 88 3.09 -12.56 8.83
C LEU A 88 3.26 -13.16 7.43
N SER A 89 3.56 -12.33 6.43
CA SER A 89 3.73 -12.77 5.04
C SER A 89 4.84 -13.82 4.88
N THR A 90 5.97 -13.62 5.57
CA THR A 90 7.09 -14.57 5.55
C THR A 90 6.71 -15.88 6.24
N ARG A 91 5.95 -15.82 7.35
CA ARG A 91 5.45 -17.01 8.06
C ARG A 91 4.45 -17.83 7.23
N LEU A 92 3.55 -17.17 6.51
CA LEU A 92 2.60 -17.82 5.59
C LEU A 92 3.33 -18.46 4.41
N ALA A 93 4.18 -17.69 3.71
CA ALA A 93 4.90 -18.19 2.52
C ALA A 93 5.91 -19.31 2.84
N THR A 94 6.53 -19.30 4.03
CA THR A 94 7.39 -20.40 4.51
C THR A 94 6.61 -21.52 5.22
N LYS A 95 5.28 -21.41 5.33
CA LYS A 95 4.39 -22.36 6.05
C LYS A 95 4.80 -22.60 7.52
N SER A 96 5.42 -21.61 8.16
CA SER A 96 5.98 -21.67 9.52
C SER A 96 5.10 -20.98 10.58
N LEU A 97 3.84 -20.65 10.24
CA LEU A 97 2.85 -20.08 11.15
C LEU A 97 2.18 -21.18 12.00
N ASN A 98 2.50 -21.23 13.30
CA ASN A 98 1.95 -22.20 14.25
C ASN A 98 0.54 -21.83 14.75
N ASP A 99 -0.16 -22.80 15.34
CA ASP A 99 -1.58 -22.66 15.71
C ASP A 99 -1.84 -21.69 16.87
N LYS A 100 -0.85 -21.42 17.72
CA LYS A 100 -0.96 -20.38 18.76
C LYS A 100 -1.08 -19.00 18.09
N LEU A 101 -0.20 -18.72 17.12
CA LEU A 101 -0.20 -17.47 16.37
C LEU A 101 -1.44 -17.32 15.48
N ARG A 102 -1.93 -18.41 14.87
CA ARG A 102 -3.21 -18.42 14.14
C ARG A 102 -4.37 -17.96 15.03
N ARG A 103 -4.53 -18.59 16.21
CA ARG A 103 -5.57 -18.20 17.17
C ARG A 103 -5.42 -16.76 17.67
N GLN A 104 -4.20 -16.28 17.90
CA GLN A 104 -3.95 -14.88 18.26
C GLN A 104 -4.37 -13.91 17.13
N LEU A 105 -4.09 -14.24 15.87
CA LEU A 105 -4.51 -13.45 14.69
C LEU A 105 -6.02 -13.47 14.46
N GLU A 106 -6.67 -14.62 14.68
CA GLU A 106 -8.13 -14.77 14.62
C GLU A 106 -8.84 -13.95 15.70
N GLN A 107 -8.36 -14.03 16.95
CA GLN A 107 -8.86 -13.23 18.08
C GLN A 107 -8.66 -11.73 17.84
N TYR A 108 -7.47 -11.33 17.37
CA TYR A 108 -7.18 -9.96 16.97
C TYR A 108 -8.15 -9.45 15.90
N ARG A 109 -8.36 -10.23 14.82
CA ARG A 109 -9.26 -9.87 13.72
C ARG A 109 -10.71 -9.76 14.19
N ALA A 110 -11.18 -10.68 15.03
CA ALA A 110 -12.53 -10.62 15.60
C ALA A 110 -12.74 -9.36 16.46
N ALA A 111 -11.77 -9.01 17.31
CA ALA A 111 -11.82 -7.78 18.11
C ALA A 111 -11.80 -6.51 17.22
N LYS A 112 -10.94 -6.48 16.19
CA LYS A 112 -10.89 -5.38 15.21
C LYS A 112 -12.25 -5.17 14.52
N VAL A 113 -12.85 -6.24 13.99
CA VAL A 113 -14.14 -6.19 13.30
C VAL A 113 -15.28 -5.78 14.24
N ALA A 114 -15.28 -6.24 15.49
CA ALA A 114 -16.30 -5.83 16.48
C ALA A 114 -16.26 -4.33 16.77
N LEU A 115 -15.07 -3.74 16.93
CA LEU A 115 -14.91 -2.30 17.16
C LEU A 115 -15.26 -1.47 15.90
N GLN A 116 -14.93 -1.96 14.71
CA GLN A 116 -15.38 -1.37 13.44
C GLN A 116 -16.91 -1.38 13.31
N ALA A 117 -17.58 -2.45 13.75
CA ALA A 117 -19.03 -2.57 13.73
C ALA A 117 -19.71 -1.65 14.74
N GLU A 118 -19.19 -1.56 15.98
CA GLU A 118 -19.62 -0.60 17.00
C GLU A 118 -19.60 0.84 16.45
N LEU A 119 -18.50 1.22 15.80
CA LEU A 119 -18.32 2.58 15.26
C LEU A 119 -19.20 2.86 14.02
N ARG A 120 -19.35 1.90 13.10
CA ARG A 120 -20.28 2.02 11.96
C ARG A 120 -21.74 2.13 12.42
N THR A 121 -22.11 1.41 13.47
CA THR A 121 -23.46 1.47 14.08
C THR A 121 -23.77 2.86 14.64
N GLU A 122 -22.78 3.53 15.24
CA GLU A 122 -22.94 4.93 15.66
C GLU A 122 -23.10 5.86 14.45
N PHE A 123 -22.30 5.70 13.40
CA PHE A 123 -22.42 6.52 12.19
C PHE A 123 -23.78 6.42 11.51
N ASP A 124 -24.36 5.22 11.45
CA ASP A 124 -25.67 5.03 10.85
C ASP A 124 -26.82 5.45 11.81
N ARG A 125 -26.58 5.52 13.13
CA ARG A 125 -27.50 6.16 14.11
C ARG A 125 -27.48 7.69 14.02
N GLN A 126 -26.29 8.29 13.91
CA GLN A 126 -26.11 9.75 13.85
C GLN A 126 -26.20 10.31 12.42
N ARG A 127 -26.72 9.51 11.48
CA ARG A 127 -26.83 9.82 10.05
C ARG A 127 -27.59 11.13 9.81
N ASP A 128 -28.76 11.25 10.41
CA ASP A 128 -29.69 12.37 10.19
C ASP A 128 -29.63 13.40 11.34
N ALA A 129 -28.68 13.24 12.28
CA ALA A 129 -28.36 14.23 13.30
C ALA A 129 -27.57 15.41 12.71
N ASP A 130 -27.70 16.59 13.34
CA ASP A 130 -26.91 17.77 12.96
C ASP A 130 -25.41 17.58 13.26
N PRO A 131 -24.51 18.36 12.62
CA PRO A 131 -23.07 18.17 12.78
C PRO A 131 -22.55 18.31 14.22
N ALA A 132 -23.17 19.14 15.07
CA ALA A 132 -22.73 19.35 16.44
C ALA A 132 -23.20 18.21 17.36
N ALA A 133 -24.46 17.78 17.25
CA ALA A 133 -24.98 16.59 17.95
C ALA A 133 -24.19 15.33 17.54
N ARG A 134 -23.91 15.15 16.25
CA ARG A 134 -23.07 14.05 15.77
C ARG A 134 -21.66 14.11 16.35
N GLN A 135 -20.98 15.26 16.31
CA GLN A 135 -19.63 15.40 16.88
C GLN A 135 -19.64 15.01 18.37
N GLN A 136 -20.62 15.47 19.14
CA GLN A 136 -20.75 15.12 20.57
C GLN A 136 -20.97 13.62 20.80
N ALA A 137 -21.79 12.96 19.98
CA ALA A 137 -22.01 11.51 20.05
C ALA A 137 -20.75 10.71 19.70
N LEU A 138 -20.01 11.12 18.67
CA LEU A 138 -18.73 10.51 18.30
C LEU A 138 -17.67 10.72 19.39
N GLU A 139 -17.56 11.93 19.96
CA GLU A 139 -16.66 12.21 21.09
C GLU A 139 -17.04 11.43 22.36
N ALA A 140 -18.32 11.12 22.58
CA ALA A 140 -18.77 10.28 23.67
C ALA A 140 -18.39 8.80 23.45
N LEU A 141 -18.62 8.27 22.25
CA LEU A 141 -18.17 6.92 21.89
C LEU A 141 -16.65 6.80 21.95
N ALA A 142 -15.91 7.82 21.51
CA ALA A 142 -14.45 7.87 21.55
C ALA A 142 -13.90 7.62 22.97
N ARG A 143 -14.52 8.19 24.01
CA ARG A 143 -14.12 7.99 25.42
C ARG A 143 -14.25 6.51 25.85
N THR A 144 -15.29 5.83 25.40
CA THR A 144 -15.56 4.41 25.69
C THR A 144 -14.72 3.47 24.83
N GLN A 145 -14.44 3.84 23.58
CA GLN A 145 -13.84 2.95 22.58
C GLN A 145 -12.31 3.05 22.52
N THR A 146 -11.73 4.24 22.73
CA THR A 146 -10.28 4.47 22.61
C THR A 146 -9.43 3.54 23.47
N PRO A 147 -9.77 3.25 24.75
CA PRO A 147 -9.00 2.28 25.55
C PRO A 147 -9.00 0.86 24.94
N LYS A 148 -10.11 0.44 24.34
CA LYS A 148 -10.23 -0.87 23.65
C LYS A 148 -9.33 -0.91 22.41
N ILE A 149 -9.32 0.17 21.62
CA ILE A 149 -8.50 0.26 20.39
C ILE A 149 -7.01 0.41 20.74
N ALA A 150 -6.65 1.12 21.80
CA ALA A 150 -5.27 1.18 22.28
C ALA A 150 -4.75 -0.21 22.70
N GLN A 151 -5.58 -1.04 23.35
CA GLN A 151 -5.24 -2.43 23.65
C GLN A 151 -5.15 -3.30 22.36
N LEU A 152 -5.95 -3.00 21.34
CA LEU A 152 -5.84 -3.63 20.02
C LEU A 152 -4.51 -3.25 19.32
N GLU A 153 -4.11 -1.97 19.28
CA GLU A 153 -2.82 -1.54 18.73
C GLU A 153 -1.64 -2.18 19.49
N GLN A 154 -1.72 -2.32 20.82
CA GLN A 154 -0.73 -3.07 21.62
C GLN A 154 -0.67 -4.55 21.23
N THR A 155 -1.84 -5.17 20.98
CA THR A 155 -1.91 -6.58 20.54
C THR A 155 -1.31 -6.77 19.15
N ALA A 156 -1.47 -5.80 18.24
CA ALA A 156 -0.83 -5.80 16.92
C ALA A 156 0.70 -5.66 17.02
N GLU A 157 1.21 -4.79 17.90
CA GLU A 157 2.65 -4.63 18.14
C GLU A 157 3.26 -5.87 18.83
N GLN A 158 2.53 -6.57 19.70
CA GLN A 158 2.96 -7.87 20.25
C GLN A 158 2.96 -8.96 19.17
N LEU A 159 1.91 -9.07 18.36
CA LEU A 159 1.85 -10.00 17.21
C LEU A 159 3.02 -9.78 16.26
N ARG A 160 3.38 -8.52 15.98
CA ARG A 160 4.56 -8.18 15.17
C ARG A 160 5.85 -8.75 15.75
N GLN A 161 6.05 -8.64 17.07
CA GLN A 161 7.23 -9.16 17.76
C GLN A 161 7.24 -10.71 17.77
N ASP A 162 6.11 -11.35 18.09
CA ASP A 162 5.96 -12.82 18.12
C ASP A 162 6.16 -13.46 16.72
N LEU A 163 5.75 -12.77 15.65
CA LEU A 163 5.86 -13.26 14.27
C LEU A 163 7.29 -13.16 13.70
N ILE A 164 8.13 -12.26 14.20
CA ILE A 164 9.49 -12.05 13.70
C ILE A 164 10.41 -13.25 14.01
N VAL A 165 11.18 -13.68 13.02
CA VAL A 165 12.33 -14.59 13.18
C VAL A 165 13.56 -13.87 12.65
N GLY A 166 14.65 -13.81 13.43
CA GLY A 166 15.84 -13.02 13.10
C GLY A 166 16.44 -13.32 11.72
N SER A 167 16.48 -14.59 11.31
CA SER A 167 16.96 -15.02 9.99
C SER A 167 15.99 -14.79 8.82
N GLN A 168 14.74 -14.39 9.12
CA GLN A 168 13.67 -14.18 8.14
C GLN A 168 13.25 -12.71 8.02
N THR A 169 13.91 -11.78 8.72
CA THR A 169 13.68 -10.34 8.52
C THR A 169 14.23 -9.90 7.16
N TRP A 170 13.78 -8.74 6.69
CA TRP A 170 14.27 -8.16 5.43
C TRP A 170 15.78 -7.86 5.46
N SER A 171 16.30 -7.35 6.58
CA SER A 171 17.73 -7.04 6.72
C SER A 171 18.63 -8.26 6.98
N ALA A 172 18.07 -9.43 7.30
CA ALA A 172 18.83 -10.58 7.84
C ALA A 172 20.00 -11.07 6.98
N LEU A 173 19.94 -10.88 5.65
CA LEU A 173 20.96 -11.32 4.70
C LEU A 173 21.64 -10.17 3.96
N ARG A 174 21.32 -8.91 4.29
CA ARG A 174 21.75 -7.72 3.54
C ARG A 174 23.22 -7.40 3.84
N GLU A 175 24.05 -7.33 2.79
CA GLU A 175 25.49 -7.08 2.88
C GLU A 175 25.86 -5.58 2.78
N TRP A 176 24.91 -4.66 3.02
CA TRP A 176 25.09 -3.20 2.84
C TRP A 176 24.18 -2.38 3.77
N HIS A 177 24.60 -1.18 4.16
CA HIS A 177 23.97 -0.34 5.19
C HIS A 177 23.97 1.15 4.80
N LEU A 178 22.92 1.91 5.16
CA LEU A 178 22.83 3.36 4.87
C LEU A 178 23.88 4.13 5.67
N GLY A 179 24.99 4.48 5.03
CA GLY A 179 26.14 5.14 5.66
C GLY A 179 27.47 4.44 5.40
N ASP A 180 27.46 3.26 4.79
CA ASP A 180 28.67 2.69 4.18
C ASP A 180 29.28 3.69 3.18
N LYS A 181 30.60 3.74 3.10
CA LYS A 181 31.36 4.62 2.18
C LYS A 181 31.34 4.11 0.74
N ASP A 182 30.15 3.85 0.22
CA ASP A 182 29.95 3.39 -1.15
C ASP A 182 30.13 4.54 -2.16
N ARG A 183 30.92 4.29 -3.20
CA ARG A 183 31.30 5.25 -4.24
C ARG A 183 30.11 5.77 -5.06
N ARG A 184 28.98 5.05 -5.13
CA ARG A 184 27.80 5.46 -5.94
C ARG A 184 26.66 6.09 -5.14
N GLY A 185 26.84 6.35 -3.85
CA GLY A 185 25.76 6.81 -2.94
C GLY A 185 24.61 5.81 -2.86
N PHE A 186 23.48 6.18 -2.25
CA PHE A 186 22.23 5.38 -2.18
C PHE A 186 21.11 6.10 -2.96
N SER A 187 20.20 5.36 -3.60
CA SER A 187 19.05 5.95 -4.31
C SER A 187 17.85 6.12 -3.40
N PRO A 188 16.89 7.00 -3.75
CA PRO A 188 15.61 7.07 -3.07
C PRO A 188 14.92 5.70 -2.96
N GLY A 189 15.03 4.82 -3.97
CA GLY A 189 14.46 3.48 -3.94
C GLY A 189 15.10 2.52 -2.91
N GLU A 190 16.43 2.50 -2.79
CA GLU A 190 17.11 1.70 -1.77
C GLU A 190 16.85 2.25 -0.35
N ILE A 191 16.89 3.57 -0.18
CA ILE A 191 16.60 4.23 1.10
C ILE A 191 15.14 3.98 1.50
N ALA A 192 14.19 4.09 0.56
CA ALA A 192 12.79 3.78 0.79
C ALA A 192 12.58 2.32 1.22
N ALA A 193 13.29 1.37 0.62
CA ALA A 193 13.20 -0.05 1.00
C ALA A 193 13.70 -0.29 2.45
N VAL A 194 14.74 0.43 2.89
CA VAL A 194 15.20 0.43 4.28
C VAL A 194 14.17 1.07 5.21
N MET A 195 13.69 2.28 4.93
CA MET A 195 12.67 2.96 5.75
C MET A 195 11.39 2.10 5.89
N ARG A 196 10.97 1.46 4.79
CA ARG A 196 9.89 0.47 4.75
C ARG A 196 10.19 -0.71 5.69
N SER A 197 11.35 -1.36 5.55
CA SER A 197 11.78 -2.46 6.42
C SER A 197 11.73 -2.08 7.91
N TYR A 198 12.33 -0.94 8.27
CA TYR A 198 12.40 -0.46 9.65
C TYR A 198 11.00 -0.23 10.25
N SER A 199 10.02 0.23 9.47
CA SER A 199 8.64 0.42 9.96
C SER A 199 8.01 -0.88 10.49
N TYR A 200 8.37 -2.05 9.94
CA TYR A 200 7.80 -3.35 10.30
C TYR A 200 8.71 -4.23 11.18
N TYR A 201 10.03 -4.19 10.99
CA TYR A 201 10.95 -5.06 11.72
C TYR A 201 11.55 -4.42 12.98
N GLN A 202 11.78 -3.10 13.00
CA GLN A 202 12.52 -2.46 14.10
C GLN A 202 11.72 -2.42 15.42
N ASN A 203 12.43 -2.62 16.52
CA ASN A 203 11.91 -2.47 17.88
C ASN A 203 12.18 -1.06 18.43
N GLY A 204 11.31 -0.56 19.31
CA GLY A 204 11.49 0.72 20.01
C GLY A 204 10.93 1.97 19.31
N LEU A 205 10.26 1.81 18.17
CA LEU A 205 9.50 2.89 17.49
C LEU A 205 8.06 2.97 18.01
N LEU A 206 7.47 4.17 18.02
CA LEU A 206 6.03 4.36 18.23
C LEU A 206 5.22 3.90 17.02
N PRO A 207 3.93 3.53 17.18
CA PRO A 207 3.01 3.30 16.06
C PRO A 207 2.95 4.48 15.06
N ALA A 208 2.96 5.72 15.57
CA ALA A 208 3.03 6.93 14.75
C ALA A 208 4.33 7.00 13.92
N GLN A 209 5.49 6.69 14.51
CA GLN A 209 6.77 6.64 13.79
C GLN A 209 6.80 5.52 12.73
N ARG A 210 6.19 4.35 13.00
CA ARG A 210 6.04 3.28 12.00
C ARG A 210 5.24 3.77 10.79
N ARG A 211 4.11 4.45 11.02
CA ARG A 211 3.29 5.03 9.95
C ARG A 211 4.04 6.15 9.21
N LEU A 212 4.79 7.00 9.92
CA LEU A 212 5.59 8.08 9.34
C LEU A 212 6.74 7.58 8.43
N LEU A 213 7.40 6.47 8.78
CA LEU A 213 8.38 5.81 7.91
C LEU A 213 7.78 5.31 6.58
N ARG A 214 6.50 4.94 6.57
CA ARG A 214 5.78 4.56 5.34
C ARG A 214 5.45 5.79 4.47
N GLU A 215 5.26 6.97 5.07
CA GLU A 215 5.18 8.21 4.29
C GLU A 215 6.52 8.58 3.67
N ILE A 216 7.60 8.56 4.46
CA ILE A 216 8.98 8.82 3.99
C ILE A 216 9.33 7.88 2.82
N MET A 217 8.98 6.60 2.92
CA MET A 217 9.08 5.64 1.82
C MET A 217 8.29 6.08 0.57
N MET A 218 7.05 6.54 0.70
CA MET A 218 6.24 6.98 -0.44
C MET A 218 6.75 8.28 -1.08
N GLU A 219 7.28 9.20 -0.29
CA GLU A 219 7.90 10.44 -0.76
C GLU A 219 9.18 10.10 -1.55
N LEU A 220 10.06 9.27 -1.00
CA LEU A 220 11.26 8.78 -1.69
C LEU A 220 10.96 7.98 -2.97
N LEU A 221 9.93 7.12 -2.98
CA LEU A 221 9.50 6.38 -4.18
C LEU A 221 8.83 7.27 -5.24
N SER A 222 8.47 8.50 -4.90
CA SER A 222 7.89 9.49 -5.82
C SER A 222 8.83 10.68 -6.10
N ALA A 223 10.06 10.62 -5.59
CA ALA A 223 11.03 11.69 -5.73
C ALA A 223 11.43 11.85 -7.20
N VAL A 224 11.38 13.08 -7.69
CA VAL A 224 11.87 13.50 -9.01
C VAL A 224 12.97 14.52 -8.76
N ASP A 225 14.04 14.50 -9.55
CA ASP A 225 15.24 15.35 -9.37
C ASP A 225 14.99 16.87 -9.52
N ASP A 226 13.74 17.27 -9.78
CA ASP A 226 13.30 18.63 -10.04
C ASP A 226 12.13 18.96 -9.09
N ALA A 227 12.31 19.99 -8.26
CA ALA A 227 11.34 20.36 -7.22
C ALA A 227 9.98 20.83 -7.78
N ALA A 228 9.95 21.47 -8.95
CA ALA A 228 8.70 21.87 -9.58
C ALA A 228 7.95 20.64 -10.14
N LYS A 229 8.69 19.67 -10.72
CA LYS A 229 8.11 18.39 -11.13
C LYS A 229 7.68 17.54 -9.94
N ALA A 230 8.39 17.57 -8.81
CA ALA A 230 8.03 16.87 -7.59
C ALA A 230 6.71 17.38 -7.00
N SER A 231 6.54 18.71 -6.86
CA SER A 231 5.26 19.31 -6.42
C SER A 231 4.11 19.01 -7.38
N ALA A 232 4.36 19.00 -8.69
CA ALA A 232 3.35 18.60 -9.68
C ALA A 232 3.01 17.09 -9.65
N ALA A 233 3.97 16.24 -9.26
CA ALA A 233 3.79 14.79 -9.14
C ALA A 233 3.09 14.38 -7.82
N GLN A 234 3.27 15.13 -6.74
CA GLN A 234 2.56 14.95 -5.46
C GLN A 234 1.78 16.21 -5.04
N PRO A 235 0.62 16.51 -5.66
CA PRO A 235 -0.29 17.56 -5.21
C PRO A 235 -1.07 17.18 -3.92
N PHE A 236 -0.68 16.13 -3.21
CA PHE A 236 -1.44 15.56 -2.10
C PHE A 236 -0.79 15.86 -0.75
N LEU A 237 -1.61 16.28 0.23
CA LEU A 237 -1.20 16.33 1.63
C LEU A 237 -1.24 14.92 2.25
N PHE A 238 -0.14 14.52 2.90
CA PHE A 238 -0.13 13.40 3.85
C PHE A 238 -0.76 13.82 5.18
N PHE A 239 -1.97 13.37 5.46
CA PHE A 239 -2.79 13.80 6.60
C PHE A 239 -3.07 12.64 7.59
N SER A 240 -3.45 12.99 8.82
CA SER A 240 -3.84 12.02 9.86
C SER A 240 -5.25 11.46 9.56
N PRO A 241 -5.49 10.13 9.65
CA PRO A 241 -4.58 9.10 10.15
C PRO A 241 -3.53 8.65 9.13
N GLU A 242 -2.29 8.48 9.57
CA GLU A 242 -1.18 8.16 8.68
C GLU A 242 -1.29 6.72 8.11
N PRO A 243 -0.97 6.51 6.81
CA PRO A 243 -0.42 7.48 5.85
C PRO A 243 -1.46 7.93 4.80
N ALA A 244 -2.63 8.42 5.22
CA ALA A 244 -3.67 8.90 4.30
C ALA A 244 -3.15 10.08 3.45
N ARG A 245 -3.48 10.05 2.14
CA ARG A 245 -3.21 11.16 1.21
C ARG A 245 -4.51 11.80 0.74
N VAL A 246 -4.55 13.13 0.69
CA VAL A 246 -5.74 13.92 0.31
C VAL A 246 -5.39 15.09 -0.60
N LEU A 247 -6.36 15.53 -1.40
CA LEU A 247 -6.40 16.89 -1.92
C LEU A 247 -7.23 17.73 -0.95
N LEU A 248 -6.79 18.96 -0.68
CA LEU A 248 -7.62 19.97 0.00
C LEU A 248 -8.38 20.78 -1.05
N PRO A 249 -9.46 21.49 -0.68
CA PRO A 249 -10.04 22.54 -1.52
C PRO A 249 -9.01 23.62 -1.86
N ASP A 250 -9.15 24.26 -3.02
CA ASP A 250 -8.29 25.38 -3.44
C ASP A 250 -8.63 26.70 -2.72
N ASP A 251 -9.85 26.81 -2.19
CA ASP A 251 -10.49 28.00 -1.61
C ASP A 251 -10.42 28.02 -0.06
N LEU A 252 -9.33 27.52 0.53
CA LEU A 252 -9.11 27.57 1.98
C LEU A 252 -9.08 29.00 2.52
N SER A 253 -9.68 29.21 3.69
CA SER A 253 -9.50 30.46 4.44
C SER A 253 -8.04 30.65 4.89
N ALA A 254 -7.62 31.89 5.14
CA ALA A 254 -6.25 32.19 5.54
C ALA A 254 -5.85 31.51 6.88
N ASP A 255 -6.78 31.45 7.84
CA ASP A 255 -6.61 30.74 9.13
C ASP A 255 -6.41 29.22 8.92
N LEU A 256 -7.23 28.60 8.07
CA LEU A 256 -7.13 27.17 7.78
C LEU A 256 -5.87 26.83 6.97
N SER A 257 -5.48 27.70 6.03
CA SER A 257 -4.23 27.61 5.28
C SER A 257 -3.01 27.69 6.19
N ALA A 258 -3.01 28.60 7.17
CA ALA A 258 -1.94 28.73 8.16
C ALA A 258 -1.79 27.46 9.02
N LYS A 259 -2.90 26.91 9.52
CA LYS A 259 -2.91 25.64 10.29
C LYS A 259 -2.41 24.46 9.48
N VAL A 260 -2.78 24.37 8.19
CA VAL A 260 -2.27 23.35 7.27
C VAL A 260 -0.75 23.49 7.06
N ALA A 261 -0.23 24.71 6.90
CA ALA A 261 1.20 24.97 6.77
C ALA A 261 1.98 24.63 8.05
N GLU A 262 1.42 24.95 9.22
CA GLU A 262 1.98 24.57 10.53
C GLU A 262 2.04 23.05 10.69
N TYR A 263 0.95 22.33 10.39
CA TYR A 263 0.90 20.87 10.43
C TYR A 263 1.95 20.24 9.50
N GLN A 264 2.05 20.73 8.25
CA GLN A 264 3.08 20.28 7.30
C GLN A 264 4.50 20.54 7.83
N THR A 265 4.75 21.70 8.41
CA THR A 265 6.07 22.08 8.95
C THR A 265 6.47 21.19 10.12
N GLY A 266 5.60 21.04 11.13
CA GLY A 266 5.86 20.17 12.28
C GLY A 266 6.02 18.70 11.89
N LYS A 267 5.18 18.19 10.98
CA LYS A 267 5.28 16.82 10.47
C LYS A 267 6.59 16.60 9.68
N SER A 268 7.03 17.58 8.90
CA SER A 268 8.31 17.52 8.16
C SER A 268 9.52 17.50 9.10
N GLN A 269 9.50 18.25 10.21
CA GLN A 269 10.54 18.18 11.23
C GLN A 269 10.61 16.78 11.88
N LEU A 270 9.47 16.18 12.22
CA LEU A 270 9.45 14.80 12.75
C LEU A 270 9.93 13.77 11.73
N LYS A 271 9.59 13.94 10.44
CA LYS A 271 10.11 13.09 9.35
C LYS A 271 11.62 13.15 9.27
N LYS A 272 12.19 14.36 9.27
CA LYS A 272 13.65 14.56 9.18
C LYS A 272 14.37 13.91 10.36
N GLU A 273 13.94 14.20 11.60
CA GLU A 273 14.57 13.61 12.78
C GLU A 273 14.51 12.07 12.81
N LEU A 274 13.42 11.49 12.31
CA LEU A 274 13.25 10.05 12.22
C LEU A 274 14.10 9.43 11.08
N TYR A 275 14.18 10.11 9.93
CA TYR A 275 15.05 9.74 8.81
C TYR A 275 16.52 9.75 9.25
N ASP A 276 16.99 10.86 9.82
CA ASP A 276 18.37 11.07 10.27
C ASP A 276 18.77 10.01 11.32
N ALA A 277 17.89 9.70 12.27
CA ALA A 277 18.12 8.69 13.29
C ALA A 277 18.15 7.25 12.75
N ILE A 278 17.31 6.91 11.77
CA ILE A 278 17.31 5.59 11.13
C ILE A 278 18.54 5.42 10.23
N HIS A 279 18.94 6.47 9.48
CA HIS A 279 20.15 6.45 8.67
C HIS A 279 21.41 6.33 9.55
N ALA A 280 21.48 7.04 10.69
CA ALA A 280 22.59 6.92 11.63
C ALA A 280 22.63 5.57 12.37
N TYR A 281 21.47 4.95 12.63
CA TYR A 281 21.38 3.62 13.24
C TYR A 281 21.76 2.51 12.24
N ASP A 282 21.31 2.60 10.99
CA ASP A 282 21.55 1.56 9.97
C ASP A 282 23.03 1.48 9.57
N GLY A 283 23.70 2.61 9.32
CA GLY A 283 25.14 2.68 9.03
C GLY A 283 26.05 2.62 10.26
N GLY A 284 25.50 2.43 11.46
CA GLY A 284 26.26 2.42 12.70
C GLY A 284 26.92 1.08 12.98
N ALA A 285 28.25 0.99 12.83
CA ALA A 285 29.05 -0.19 13.19
C ALA A 285 28.92 -0.65 14.68
N LEU A 286 28.30 0.17 15.52
CA LEU A 286 27.97 -0.10 16.93
C LEU A 286 26.45 -0.14 17.20
N GLY A 287 25.61 -0.44 16.20
CA GLY A 287 24.14 -0.38 16.28
C GLY A 287 23.51 -1.10 17.49
N GLY A 288 24.14 -2.16 18.00
CA GLY A 288 23.72 -2.85 19.23
C GLY A 288 23.71 -1.95 20.48
N PHE A 289 24.67 -1.04 20.62
CA PHE A 289 24.70 -0.04 21.70
C PHE A 289 23.66 1.08 21.49
N LEU A 290 23.23 1.30 20.25
CA LEU A 290 22.29 2.35 19.85
C LEU A 290 20.80 1.94 19.95
N ASN A 291 20.46 0.75 20.44
CA ASN A 291 19.06 0.36 20.64
C ASN A 291 18.26 1.30 21.57
N ASN A 292 18.94 2.05 22.44
CA ASN A 292 18.30 3.10 23.24
C ASN A 292 18.03 4.40 22.45
N SER A 293 18.67 4.66 21.30
CA SER A 293 18.52 5.93 20.55
C SER A 293 17.11 6.08 19.99
N LEU A 294 16.62 5.07 19.25
CA LEU A 294 15.26 5.08 18.68
C LEU A 294 14.17 5.12 19.75
N LYS A 295 14.36 4.39 20.87
CA LYS A 295 13.46 4.43 22.03
C LYS A 295 13.49 5.78 22.78
N THR A 296 14.60 6.52 22.68
CA THR A 296 14.73 7.89 23.21
C THR A 296 14.09 8.90 22.27
N LEU A 297 14.27 8.75 20.95
CA LEU A 297 13.59 9.55 19.94
C LEU A 297 12.07 9.37 20.01
N ALA A 298 11.58 8.14 20.16
CA ALA A 298 10.17 7.83 20.43
C ALA A 298 9.61 8.67 21.59
N ARG A 299 10.31 8.69 22.73
CA ARG A 299 9.93 9.51 23.90
C ARG A 299 10.00 11.02 23.63
N LYS A 300 11.03 11.49 22.93
CA LYS A 300 11.19 12.90 22.53
C LYS A 300 10.06 13.37 21.61
N GLN A 301 9.67 12.57 20.63
CA GLN A 301 8.70 12.94 19.61
C GLN A 301 7.23 12.77 20.04
N ALA A 302 6.94 11.95 21.07
CA ALA A 302 5.57 11.68 21.51
C ALA A 302 4.71 12.94 21.77
N PRO A 303 5.19 14.01 22.45
CA PRO A 303 4.40 15.22 22.64
C PRO A 303 4.14 15.99 21.33
N ALA A 304 5.09 15.96 20.39
CA ALA A 304 4.97 16.62 19.10
C ALA A 304 3.99 15.90 18.15
N PHE A 305 3.92 14.56 18.22
CA PHE A 305 2.84 13.81 17.56
C PHE A 305 1.48 14.21 18.12
N ALA A 306 1.30 14.21 19.46
CA ALA A 306 0.04 14.62 20.08
C ALA A 306 -0.39 16.06 19.72
N ALA A 307 0.56 16.99 19.58
CA ALA A 307 0.29 18.34 19.11
C ALA A 307 -0.19 18.37 17.64
N LEU A 308 0.44 17.58 16.75
CA LEU A 308 0.01 17.45 15.36
C LEU A 308 -1.36 16.77 15.22
N ASP A 309 -1.68 15.81 16.08
CA ASP A 309 -2.99 15.16 16.09
C ASP A 309 -4.12 16.11 16.55
N ALA A 310 -3.84 16.99 17.53
CA ALA A 310 -4.75 18.05 17.92
C ALA A 310 -4.93 19.11 16.81
N LEU A 311 -3.84 19.56 16.19
CA LEU A 311 -3.87 20.50 15.06
C LEU A 311 -4.61 19.91 13.85
N ALA A 312 -4.46 18.61 13.59
CA ALA A 312 -5.23 17.90 12.56
C ALA A 312 -6.74 17.92 12.88
N GLU A 313 -7.14 17.84 14.15
CA GLU A 313 -8.56 17.92 14.52
C GLU A 313 -9.13 19.33 14.30
N ASP A 314 -8.38 20.39 14.59
CA ASP A 314 -8.83 21.75 14.31
C ASP A 314 -8.83 22.08 12.80
N ILE A 315 -7.95 21.46 12.01
CA ILE A 315 -8.03 21.48 10.53
C ILE A 315 -9.33 20.79 10.06
N ARG A 316 -9.69 19.63 10.61
CA ARG A 316 -10.96 18.94 10.27
C ARG A 316 -12.17 19.79 10.63
N ARG A 317 -12.19 20.40 11.81
CA ARG A 317 -13.24 21.32 12.27
C ARG A 317 -13.34 22.57 11.40
N GLY A 318 -12.23 23.06 10.85
CA GLY A 318 -12.22 24.14 9.85
C GLY A 318 -12.80 23.70 8.51
N LEU A 319 -12.35 22.56 7.98
CA LEU A 319 -12.85 21.98 6.72
C LEU A 319 -14.36 21.66 6.79
N ALA A 320 -14.84 21.11 7.90
CA ALA A 320 -16.25 20.78 8.12
C ALA A 320 -17.17 22.01 8.24
N ARG A 321 -16.62 23.22 8.42
CA ARG A 321 -17.35 24.50 8.39
C ARG A 321 -17.29 25.19 7.02
N SER A 322 -16.38 24.78 6.15
CA SER A 322 -16.32 25.28 4.78
C SER A 322 -17.44 24.64 3.97
N PRO A 323 -18.19 25.40 3.14
CA PRO A 323 -19.12 24.80 2.19
C PRO A 323 -18.37 23.82 1.27
N PRO A 324 -18.92 22.63 0.96
CA PRO A 324 -18.31 21.77 -0.03
C PRO A 324 -18.34 22.49 -1.39
N ALA A 325 -17.15 22.73 -1.96
CA ALA A 325 -17.01 23.44 -3.23
C ALA A 325 -17.95 22.87 -4.30
N ALA A 326 -18.74 23.75 -4.93
CA ALA A 326 -19.87 23.39 -5.78
C ALA A 326 -19.39 22.80 -7.13
N ARG A 327 -18.96 21.54 -7.11
CA ARG A 327 -18.66 20.75 -8.31
C ARG A 327 -19.88 20.79 -9.24
N PRO A 328 -19.74 21.20 -10.52
CA PRO A 328 -20.81 21.06 -11.49
C PRO A 328 -21.23 19.59 -11.56
N ALA A 329 -22.48 19.31 -11.20
CA ALA A 329 -23.00 17.95 -11.22
C ALA A 329 -23.19 17.50 -12.67
N GLU A 330 -22.17 16.87 -13.26
CA GLU A 330 -22.29 16.19 -14.56
C GLU A 330 -23.46 15.20 -14.46
N ARG A 331 -24.47 15.35 -15.33
CA ARG A 331 -25.66 14.50 -15.36
C ARG A 331 -25.55 13.55 -16.55
N SER A 332 -25.90 12.28 -16.32
CA SER A 332 -26.05 11.34 -17.42
C SER A 332 -27.22 11.77 -18.30
N THR A 333 -27.01 11.83 -19.61
CA THR A 333 -28.07 11.94 -20.61
C THR A 333 -28.82 10.62 -20.80
N LEU A 334 -28.27 9.50 -20.32
CA LEU A 334 -28.91 8.19 -20.36
C LEU A 334 -29.78 7.95 -19.12
N PRO A 335 -30.97 7.34 -19.28
CA PRO A 335 -31.84 6.94 -18.17
C PRO A 335 -31.13 6.02 -17.15
N PRO A 336 -31.55 6.05 -15.88
CA PRO A 336 -30.94 5.24 -14.81
C PRO A 336 -30.86 3.74 -15.13
N VAL A 337 -31.81 3.19 -15.90
CA VAL A 337 -31.83 1.78 -16.29
C VAL A 337 -30.66 1.42 -17.21
N LEU A 338 -30.39 2.23 -18.24
CA LEU A 338 -29.26 2.00 -19.16
C LEU A 338 -27.92 2.27 -18.46
N ALA A 339 -27.84 3.32 -17.65
CA ALA A 339 -26.65 3.60 -16.84
C ALA A 339 -26.35 2.45 -15.85
N ASN A 340 -27.38 1.80 -15.28
CA ASN A 340 -27.21 0.64 -14.41
C ASN A 340 -26.79 -0.63 -15.18
N ARG A 341 -27.41 -0.93 -16.34
CA ARG A 341 -26.98 -2.06 -17.20
C ARG A 341 -25.51 -1.93 -17.60
N LEU A 342 -25.10 -0.73 -18.02
CA LEU A 342 -23.70 -0.40 -18.30
C LEU A 342 -22.79 -0.62 -17.07
N SER A 343 -23.23 -0.19 -15.89
CA SER A 343 -22.49 -0.38 -14.63
C SER A 343 -22.32 -1.86 -14.27
N VAL A 344 -23.33 -2.69 -14.50
CA VAL A 344 -23.27 -4.15 -14.26
C VAL A 344 -22.32 -4.82 -15.24
N LEU A 345 -22.52 -4.61 -16.55
CA LEU A 345 -21.65 -5.16 -17.62
C LEU A 345 -20.15 -4.92 -17.36
N LEU A 346 -19.79 -3.72 -16.91
CA LEU A 346 -18.40 -3.35 -16.64
C LEU A 346 -17.81 -4.08 -15.43
N ARG A 347 -18.60 -4.27 -14.35
CA ARG A 347 -18.20 -5.09 -13.18
C ARG A 347 -18.06 -6.55 -13.54
N ASP A 348 -18.96 -7.06 -14.38
CA ASP A 348 -18.99 -8.46 -14.79
C ASP A 348 -17.81 -8.76 -15.72
N ARG A 349 -17.45 -7.85 -16.65
CA ARG A 349 -16.21 -7.94 -17.44
C ARG A 349 -14.95 -7.93 -16.56
N ALA A 350 -14.90 -7.04 -15.55
CA ALA A 350 -13.76 -6.98 -14.61
C ALA A 350 -13.64 -8.25 -13.75
N THR A 351 -14.76 -8.78 -13.25
CA THR A 351 -14.81 -10.02 -12.47
C THR A 351 -14.44 -11.23 -13.32
N THR A 352 -14.98 -11.33 -14.54
CA THR A 352 -14.61 -12.35 -15.53
C THR A 352 -13.10 -12.39 -15.77
N GLN A 353 -12.42 -11.23 -15.84
CA GLN A 353 -10.98 -11.16 -16.00
C GLN A 353 -10.22 -11.54 -14.73
N ARG A 354 -10.68 -11.11 -13.54
CA ARG A 354 -10.12 -11.54 -12.25
C ARG A 354 -10.15 -13.07 -12.12
N ASP A 355 -11.28 -13.69 -12.38
CA ASP A 355 -11.46 -15.15 -12.26
C ASP A 355 -10.53 -15.91 -13.22
N ALA A 356 -10.35 -15.41 -14.44
CA ALA A 356 -9.41 -15.98 -15.40
C ALA A 356 -7.94 -15.82 -14.96
N VAL A 357 -7.56 -14.68 -14.37
CA VAL A 357 -6.23 -14.49 -13.78
C VAL A 357 -6.02 -15.46 -12.62
N VAL A 358 -6.95 -15.54 -11.66
CA VAL A 358 -6.86 -16.43 -10.49
C VAL A 358 -6.72 -17.90 -10.91
N LYS A 359 -7.50 -18.35 -11.90
CA LYS A 359 -7.38 -19.72 -12.44
C LYS A 359 -6.02 -19.96 -13.11
N ALA A 360 -5.51 -19.00 -13.91
CA ALA A 360 -4.22 -19.11 -14.60
C ALA A 360 -3.01 -19.05 -13.64
N ASP A 361 -3.06 -18.17 -12.64
CA ASP A 361 -2.06 -18.08 -11.56
C ASP A 361 -2.11 -19.32 -10.65
N ALA A 362 -3.27 -19.95 -10.41
CA ALA A 362 -3.36 -21.21 -9.66
C ALA A 362 -2.67 -22.38 -10.39
N ILE A 363 -2.92 -22.54 -11.70
CA ILE A 363 -2.25 -23.53 -12.56
C ILE A 363 -0.72 -23.33 -12.56
N SER A 364 -0.28 -22.07 -12.58
CA SER A 364 1.13 -21.68 -12.56
C SER A 364 1.77 -21.86 -11.18
N GLY A 365 1.06 -21.48 -10.11
CA GLY A 365 1.52 -21.39 -8.73
C GLY A 365 1.64 -22.74 -8.03
N GLN A 366 0.77 -23.72 -8.35
CA GLN A 366 0.94 -25.11 -7.92
C GLN A 366 2.26 -25.74 -8.39
N ARG A 367 2.93 -25.13 -9.39
CA ARG A 367 4.04 -25.72 -10.14
C ARG A 367 5.32 -24.88 -10.12
N GLN A 368 5.53 -24.07 -9.07
CA GLN A 368 6.73 -23.21 -8.90
C GLN A 368 8.08 -23.94 -9.00
N PHE A 369 8.12 -25.26 -8.79
CA PHE A 369 9.31 -26.10 -8.91
C PHE A 369 9.27 -27.10 -10.09
N ALA A 370 8.23 -27.05 -10.93
CA ALA A 370 8.10 -27.91 -12.10
C ALA A 370 8.91 -27.38 -13.30
N PRO A 371 9.23 -28.21 -14.32
CA PRO A 371 10.03 -27.81 -15.47
C PRO A 371 9.24 -26.98 -16.52
N VAL A 372 8.37 -26.06 -16.10
CA VAL A 372 7.50 -25.27 -17.00
C VAL A 372 7.55 -23.77 -16.65
N ARG A 373 7.45 -22.93 -17.69
CA ARG A 373 7.20 -21.49 -17.60
C ARG A 373 5.90 -21.18 -18.34
N VAL A 374 5.02 -20.43 -17.69
CA VAL A 374 3.75 -19.95 -18.25
C VAL A 374 3.85 -18.43 -18.44
N SER A 375 3.24 -17.92 -19.50
CA SER A 375 2.95 -16.50 -19.70
C SER A 375 1.59 -16.35 -20.36
N TYR A 376 0.81 -15.34 -20.00
CA TYR A 376 -0.49 -15.04 -20.61
C TYR A 376 -0.77 -13.54 -20.63
N ARG A 377 -1.67 -13.14 -21.50
CA ARG A 377 -2.23 -11.79 -21.62
C ARG A 377 -3.71 -11.84 -22.01
N PHE A 378 -4.39 -10.72 -21.83
CA PHE A 378 -5.76 -10.51 -22.30
C PHE A 378 -5.71 -9.45 -23.40
N ASP A 379 -6.20 -9.81 -24.58
CA ASP A 379 -6.46 -8.90 -25.70
C ASP A 379 -7.99 -8.83 -25.89
N ASP A 380 -8.51 -7.97 -26.77
CA ASP A 380 -9.95 -7.90 -27.05
C ASP A 380 -10.53 -9.20 -27.65
N ASP A 381 -9.70 -10.01 -28.33
CA ASP A 381 -10.08 -11.36 -28.81
C ASP A 381 -10.21 -12.41 -27.68
N GLY A 382 -9.81 -12.07 -26.44
CA GLY A 382 -9.79 -12.99 -25.30
C GLY A 382 -8.39 -13.23 -24.71
N MET A 383 -8.26 -14.32 -23.95
CA MET A 383 -7.02 -14.69 -23.25
C MET A 383 -6.08 -15.45 -24.19
N LYS A 384 -4.84 -14.99 -24.33
CA LYS A 384 -3.77 -15.64 -25.11
C LYS A 384 -2.64 -16.06 -24.19
N PHE A 385 -2.14 -17.29 -24.32
CA PHE A 385 -1.15 -17.87 -23.42
C PHE A 385 -0.06 -18.64 -24.16
N VAL A 386 1.11 -18.78 -23.52
CA VAL A 386 2.28 -19.52 -24.01
C VAL A 386 2.84 -20.37 -22.87
N VAL A 387 3.14 -21.64 -23.17
CA VAL A 387 3.69 -22.61 -22.23
C VAL A 387 5.00 -23.16 -22.80
N ILE A 388 6.10 -22.95 -22.07
CA ILE A 388 7.48 -23.22 -22.50
C ILE A 388 8.16 -24.12 -21.45
N PRO A 389 8.99 -25.12 -21.81
CA PRO A 389 9.83 -25.82 -20.83
C PRO A 389 10.75 -24.86 -20.06
N ALA A 390 11.10 -25.22 -18.83
CA ALA A 390 12.00 -24.41 -18.00
C ALA A 390 13.46 -24.54 -18.43
N ARG A 391 13.81 -25.68 -19.05
CA ARG A 391 15.09 -25.95 -19.72
C ARG A 391 15.15 -25.26 -21.08
N GLY A 392 16.35 -24.87 -21.52
CA GLY A 392 16.55 -24.22 -22.82
C GLY A 392 16.33 -25.17 -24.00
N PRO A 393 16.07 -24.65 -25.22
CA PRO A 393 15.64 -25.45 -26.39
C PRO A 393 16.71 -26.40 -26.97
N ARG A 394 17.84 -26.61 -26.28
CA ARG A 394 18.94 -27.52 -26.67
C ARG A 394 18.91 -28.86 -25.94
N THR A 395 17.95 -29.11 -25.06
CA THR A 395 17.76 -30.41 -24.41
C THR A 395 16.34 -30.89 -24.71
N PRO A 396 16.14 -32.09 -25.31
CA PRO A 396 14.80 -32.61 -25.52
C PRO A 396 14.12 -32.87 -24.16
N PRO A 397 12.84 -32.48 -23.99
CA PRO A 397 12.11 -32.71 -22.74
C PRO A 397 11.90 -34.21 -22.51
N PHE A 398 11.91 -34.63 -21.25
CA PHE A 398 11.57 -36.01 -20.90
C PHE A 398 10.07 -36.29 -21.18
N LYS A 399 9.69 -37.57 -21.34
CA LYS A 399 8.30 -37.98 -21.62
C LYS A 399 7.30 -37.43 -20.59
N GLU A 400 7.70 -37.38 -19.33
CA GLU A 400 6.95 -36.79 -18.21
C GLU A 400 6.85 -35.26 -18.31
N GLU A 401 7.92 -34.58 -18.73
CA GLU A 401 7.95 -33.13 -18.96
C GLU A 401 7.00 -32.73 -20.10
N VAL A 402 6.90 -33.54 -21.16
CA VAL A 402 5.91 -33.37 -22.25
C VAL A 402 4.48 -33.55 -21.73
N GLN A 403 4.21 -34.61 -20.94
CA GLN A 403 2.88 -34.81 -20.35
C GLN A 403 2.48 -33.67 -19.40
N VAL A 404 3.43 -33.14 -18.63
CA VAL A 404 3.24 -31.98 -17.76
C VAL A 404 2.96 -30.70 -18.57
N LEU A 405 3.67 -30.48 -19.67
CA LEU A 405 3.46 -29.34 -20.59
C LEU A 405 2.06 -29.38 -21.23
N GLU A 406 1.66 -30.51 -21.80
CA GLU A 406 0.34 -30.64 -22.44
C GLU A 406 -0.81 -30.57 -21.44
N LYS A 407 -0.64 -31.10 -20.22
CA LYS A 407 -1.62 -30.91 -19.14
C LYS A 407 -1.78 -29.42 -18.79
N VAL A 408 -0.69 -28.65 -18.65
CA VAL A 408 -0.76 -27.20 -18.38
C VAL A 408 -1.39 -26.44 -19.56
N ARG A 409 -1.12 -26.85 -20.80
CA ARG A 409 -1.77 -26.26 -22.00
C ARG A 409 -3.27 -26.53 -22.02
N ALA A 410 -3.72 -27.74 -21.69
CA ALA A 410 -5.13 -28.08 -21.61
C ALA A 410 -5.85 -27.32 -20.48
N GLU A 411 -5.23 -27.22 -19.30
CA GLU A 411 -5.75 -26.46 -18.16
C GLU A 411 -5.90 -24.97 -18.50
N LEU A 412 -4.88 -24.33 -19.08
CA LEU A 412 -4.95 -22.92 -19.51
C LEU A 412 -5.90 -22.72 -20.71
N GLY A 413 -5.97 -23.69 -21.62
CA GLY A 413 -6.91 -23.66 -22.75
C GLY A 413 -8.37 -23.67 -22.30
N ALA A 414 -8.70 -24.42 -21.24
CA ALA A 414 -10.03 -24.40 -20.63
C ALA A 414 -10.36 -23.02 -20.03
N VAL A 415 -9.42 -22.39 -19.32
CA VAL A 415 -9.60 -21.03 -18.77
C VAL A 415 -9.78 -20.00 -19.88
N ALA A 416 -8.97 -20.07 -20.94
CA ALA A 416 -9.08 -19.16 -22.08
C ALA A 416 -10.40 -19.32 -22.85
N ALA A 417 -10.89 -20.55 -23.03
CA ALA A 417 -12.18 -20.83 -23.66
C ALA A 417 -13.38 -20.40 -22.80
N GLU A 418 -13.27 -20.49 -21.46
CA GLU A 418 -14.28 -19.96 -20.54
C GLU A 418 -14.33 -18.42 -20.60
N TYR A 419 -13.17 -17.77 -20.53
CA TYR A 419 -13.05 -16.31 -20.66
C TYR A 419 -13.58 -15.80 -22.00
N GLY A 420 -13.27 -16.50 -23.10
CA GLY A 420 -13.75 -16.15 -24.44
C GLY A 420 -15.28 -16.19 -24.58
N ARG A 421 -15.95 -17.21 -24.01
CA ARG A 421 -17.43 -17.27 -23.99
C ARG A 421 -18.02 -16.08 -23.23
N ARG A 422 -17.51 -15.79 -22.04
CA ARG A 422 -17.93 -14.63 -21.24
C ARG A 422 -17.68 -13.30 -21.94
N MET A 423 -16.57 -13.15 -22.66
CA MET A 423 -16.31 -11.93 -23.43
C MET A 423 -17.31 -11.75 -24.58
N ALA A 424 -17.74 -12.83 -25.24
CA ALA A 424 -18.79 -12.77 -26.26
C ALA A 424 -20.16 -12.37 -25.65
N GLU A 425 -20.50 -12.86 -24.46
CA GLU A 425 -21.68 -12.38 -23.69
C GLU A 425 -21.60 -10.86 -23.46
N HIS A 426 -20.44 -10.37 -22.98
CA HIS A 426 -20.20 -8.95 -22.71
C HIS A 426 -20.25 -8.06 -23.96
N VAL A 427 -19.73 -8.52 -25.10
CA VAL A 427 -19.81 -7.80 -26.39
C VAL A 427 -21.26 -7.71 -26.89
N ASN A 428 -22.06 -8.76 -26.70
CA ASN A 428 -23.46 -8.75 -27.10
C ASN A 428 -24.30 -7.76 -26.27
N GLU A 429 -24.13 -7.74 -24.94
CA GLU A 429 -24.83 -6.78 -24.07
C GLU A 429 -24.33 -5.34 -24.30
N TRP A 430 -23.03 -5.11 -24.57
CA TRP A 430 -22.53 -3.79 -24.99
C TRP A 430 -23.24 -3.28 -26.25
N ASN A 431 -23.37 -4.14 -27.26
CA ASN A 431 -24.06 -3.81 -28.51
C ASN A 431 -25.57 -3.60 -28.32
N GLY A 432 -26.19 -4.27 -27.34
CA GLY A 432 -27.55 -4.00 -26.89
C GLY A 432 -27.68 -2.62 -26.26
N ILE A 433 -26.93 -2.35 -25.20
CA ILE A 433 -26.91 -1.05 -24.50
C ILE A 433 -26.65 0.11 -25.46
N ARG A 434 -25.75 -0.05 -26.44
CA ARG A 434 -25.45 0.99 -27.45
C ARG A 434 -26.63 1.25 -28.40
N ARG A 435 -27.41 0.22 -28.74
CA ARG A 435 -28.64 0.37 -29.56
C ARG A 435 -29.72 1.12 -28.77
N ASP A 436 -29.97 0.68 -27.54
CA ASP A 436 -31.01 1.25 -26.68
C ASP A 436 -30.68 2.71 -26.31
N ALA A 437 -29.39 3.03 -26.15
CA ALA A 437 -28.90 4.40 -25.99
C ALA A 437 -29.11 5.25 -27.26
N ALA A 438 -28.89 4.71 -28.46
CA ALA A 438 -29.13 5.42 -29.72
C ALA A 438 -30.63 5.77 -29.93
N GLU A 439 -31.52 4.84 -29.57
CA GLU A 439 -32.98 5.07 -29.59
C GLU A 439 -33.38 6.18 -28.61
N VAL A 440 -32.95 6.08 -27.35
CA VAL A 440 -33.24 7.07 -26.30
C VAL A 440 -32.70 8.47 -26.61
N LEU A 441 -31.53 8.56 -27.26
CA LEU A 441 -30.92 9.84 -27.67
C LEU A 441 -31.50 10.39 -28.99
N GLY A 442 -32.41 9.66 -29.65
CA GLY A 442 -32.96 10.02 -30.96
C GLY A 442 -31.89 10.13 -32.06
N SER A 443 -30.76 9.42 -31.92
CA SER A 443 -29.56 9.67 -32.70
C SER A 443 -28.77 8.38 -32.95
N THR A 444 -28.65 8.00 -34.22
CA THR A 444 -27.81 6.89 -34.67
C THR A 444 -26.32 7.24 -34.82
N LYS A 445 -25.95 8.50 -34.56
CA LYS A 445 -24.57 9.00 -34.70
C LYS A 445 -23.65 8.37 -33.65
N PRO A 446 -22.64 7.56 -34.03
CA PRO A 446 -21.77 6.86 -33.10
C PRO A 446 -21.14 7.80 -32.05
N GLU A 447 -20.67 8.97 -32.49
CA GLU A 447 -20.00 9.95 -31.64
C GLU A 447 -20.90 10.52 -30.52
N VAL A 448 -22.22 10.60 -30.75
CA VAL A 448 -23.18 11.08 -29.75
C VAL A 448 -23.49 9.99 -28.73
N VAL A 449 -23.69 8.76 -29.20
CA VAL A 449 -24.01 7.60 -28.36
C VAL A 449 -22.83 7.21 -27.49
N ASP A 450 -21.62 7.14 -28.07
CA ASP A 450 -20.40 6.77 -27.36
C ASP A 450 -20.00 7.83 -26.32
N ALA A 451 -20.22 9.12 -26.60
CA ALA A 451 -20.03 10.19 -25.62
C ALA A 451 -21.00 10.07 -24.43
N ALA A 452 -22.29 9.78 -24.69
CA ALA A 452 -23.29 9.58 -23.64
C ALA A 452 -22.98 8.34 -22.77
N LEU A 453 -22.56 7.23 -23.39
CA LEU A 453 -22.08 6.03 -22.70
C LEU A 453 -20.83 6.32 -21.87
N ALA A 454 -19.87 7.10 -22.40
CA ALA A 454 -18.66 7.48 -21.68
C ALA A 454 -18.97 8.35 -20.45
N THR A 455 -19.87 9.34 -20.56
CA THR A 455 -20.35 10.12 -19.39
C THR A 455 -21.08 9.25 -18.38
N ALA A 456 -21.99 8.36 -18.81
CA ALA A 456 -22.67 7.43 -17.92
C ALA A 456 -21.69 6.50 -17.18
N HIS A 457 -20.66 6.01 -17.88
CA HIS A 457 -19.57 5.21 -17.30
C HIS A 457 -18.74 6.01 -16.29
N ARG A 458 -18.32 7.25 -16.60
CA ARG A 458 -17.61 8.13 -15.66
C ARG A 458 -18.41 8.31 -14.36
N LEU A 459 -19.70 8.61 -14.47
CA LEU A 459 -20.59 8.83 -13.33
C LEU A 459 -20.85 7.56 -12.51
N ALA A 460 -20.89 6.39 -13.16
CA ALA A 460 -20.95 5.11 -12.46
C ALA A 460 -19.68 4.83 -11.65
N LEU A 461 -18.50 4.99 -12.27
CA LEU A 461 -17.21 4.85 -11.59
C LEU A 461 -17.03 5.88 -10.46
N GLN A 462 -17.46 7.12 -10.65
CA GLN A 462 -17.41 8.15 -9.62
C GLN A 462 -18.24 7.73 -8.39
N LYS A 463 -19.52 7.37 -8.58
CA LYS A 463 -20.40 6.92 -7.48
C LYS A 463 -19.85 5.70 -6.76
N GLU A 464 -19.26 4.76 -7.50
CA GLU A 464 -18.69 3.54 -6.90
C GLU A 464 -17.37 3.82 -6.15
N ASN A 465 -16.58 4.80 -6.59
CA ASN A 465 -15.42 5.26 -5.82
C ASN A 465 -15.86 6.06 -4.58
N GLU A 466 -16.82 6.98 -4.69
CA GLU A 466 -17.40 7.70 -3.55
C GLU A 466 -17.95 6.73 -2.49
N ALA A 467 -18.66 5.67 -2.91
CA ALA A 467 -19.17 4.64 -2.01
C ALA A 467 -18.06 3.78 -1.35
N ALA A 468 -16.98 3.47 -2.07
CA ALA A 468 -15.85 2.71 -1.53
C ALA A 468 -14.94 3.54 -0.61
N PHE A 469 -14.79 4.83 -0.91
CA PHE A 469 -14.03 5.79 -0.10
C PHE A 469 -14.85 6.45 1.04
N ARG A 470 -16.13 6.10 1.27
CA ARG A 470 -16.96 6.63 2.39
C ARG A 470 -16.19 6.55 3.72
N ASP A 471 -15.77 5.35 4.10
CA ASP A 471 -15.12 5.07 5.38
C ASP A 471 -13.74 5.76 5.47
N TYR A 472 -13.00 5.88 4.35
CA TYR A 472 -11.73 6.64 4.26
C TYR A 472 -11.99 8.13 4.51
N ARG A 473 -12.97 8.73 3.80
CA ARG A 473 -13.34 10.14 3.94
C ARG A 473 -13.76 10.47 5.38
N VAL A 474 -14.56 9.60 6.00
CA VAL A 474 -14.97 9.73 7.40
C VAL A 474 -13.76 9.68 8.35
N ALA A 475 -12.89 8.68 8.21
CA ALA A 475 -11.68 8.55 9.03
C ALA A 475 -10.78 9.80 8.98
N VAL A 476 -10.63 10.38 7.79
CA VAL A 476 -9.78 11.55 7.53
C VAL A 476 -10.42 12.85 7.99
N PHE A 477 -11.71 13.09 7.67
CA PHE A 477 -12.31 14.43 7.77
C PHE A 477 -13.44 14.59 8.79
N GLU A 478 -14.15 13.54 9.21
CA GLU A 478 -15.29 13.70 10.13
C GLU A 478 -14.78 14.17 11.51
N PRO A 479 -15.25 15.29 12.09
CA PRO A 479 -14.82 15.73 13.42
C PRO A 479 -15.27 14.80 14.56
N GLY A 480 -14.56 14.84 15.69
CA GLY A 480 -14.97 14.18 16.95
C GLY A 480 -14.53 12.72 17.12
N LEU A 481 -13.93 12.10 16.10
CA LEU A 481 -13.29 10.79 16.23
C LEU A 481 -11.91 10.90 16.89
N SER A 482 -11.59 9.99 17.81
CA SER A 482 -10.21 9.86 18.31
C SER A 482 -9.28 9.33 17.22
N LEU A 483 -7.98 9.58 17.36
CA LEU A 483 -6.95 9.13 16.43
C LEU A 483 -6.99 7.60 16.21
N GLU A 484 -7.25 6.86 17.27
CA GLU A 484 -7.40 5.41 17.31
C GLU A 484 -8.62 4.96 16.49
N GLN A 485 -9.77 5.65 16.61
CA GLN A 485 -10.95 5.40 15.80
C GLN A 485 -10.73 5.73 14.31
N ARG A 486 -10.03 6.83 14.03
CA ARG A 486 -9.66 7.23 12.67
C ARG A 486 -8.81 6.16 12.00
N ARG A 487 -7.78 5.67 12.70
CA ARG A 487 -6.94 4.55 12.25
C ARG A 487 -7.78 3.30 12.01
N LEU A 488 -8.61 2.89 12.98
CA LEU A 488 -9.47 1.71 12.87
C LEU A 488 -10.40 1.74 11.64
N LEU A 489 -11.00 2.89 11.32
CA LEU A 489 -11.84 3.09 10.12
C LEU A 489 -11.02 3.16 8.84
N PHE A 490 -9.87 3.82 8.86
CA PHE A 490 -8.97 3.89 7.70
C PHE A 490 -8.46 2.51 7.32
N ASP A 491 -8.07 1.69 8.29
CA ASP A 491 -7.66 0.30 8.11
C ASP A 491 -8.83 -0.51 7.48
N ALA A 492 -10.05 -0.34 8.00
CA ALA A 492 -11.27 -0.94 7.44
C ALA A 492 -11.60 -0.49 6.00
N ALA A 493 -11.26 0.76 5.66
CA ALA A 493 -11.46 1.31 4.32
C ALA A 493 -10.43 0.76 3.33
N LEU A 494 -9.17 0.58 3.74
CA LEU A 494 -8.14 -0.04 2.90
C LEU A 494 -8.43 -1.53 2.64
N GLU A 495 -8.95 -2.26 3.64
CA GLU A 495 -9.48 -3.62 3.45
C GLU A 495 -10.63 -3.62 2.43
N ARG A 496 -11.59 -2.67 2.55
CA ARG A 496 -12.75 -2.54 1.65
C ARG A 496 -12.40 -2.11 0.22
N LEU A 497 -11.28 -1.43 0.01
CA LEU A 497 -10.82 -1.02 -1.32
C LEU A 497 -10.30 -2.20 -2.16
N ASP A 498 -10.14 -3.40 -1.59
CA ASP A 498 -9.68 -4.61 -2.29
C ASP A 498 -8.40 -4.34 -3.10
N LEU A 499 -7.40 -3.78 -2.42
CA LEU A 499 -6.16 -3.33 -3.05
C LEU A 499 -5.35 -4.54 -3.56
N PRO A 500 -4.80 -4.47 -4.79
CA PRO A 500 -4.05 -5.58 -5.36
C PRO A 500 -2.79 -5.85 -4.51
N LEU A 501 -2.70 -7.06 -3.94
CA LEU A 501 -1.61 -7.41 -3.04
C LEU A 501 -0.26 -7.38 -3.79
N PRO A 502 0.74 -6.63 -3.33
CA PRO A 502 2.03 -6.56 -3.99
C PRO A 502 2.74 -7.91 -4.05
N ARG A 503 3.52 -8.13 -5.12
CA ARG A 503 4.38 -9.31 -5.22
C ARG A 503 5.47 -9.29 -4.14
N GLY A 504 5.87 -10.49 -3.74
CA GLY A 504 6.95 -10.69 -2.78
C GLY A 504 8.31 -10.41 -3.40
N GLU A 505 9.21 -9.85 -2.61
CA GLU A 505 10.62 -9.73 -2.92
C GLU A 505 11.43 -10.73 -2.07
N LEU A 506 12.49 -11.30 -2.63
CA LEU A 506 13.42 -12.13 -1.86
C LEU A 506 14.34 -11.21 -1.05
N GLN A 507 14.57 -11.52 0.23
CA GLN A 507 15.49 -10.79 1.12
C GLN A 507 16.70 -10.20 0.38
N PRO A 508 17.02 -8.89 0.50
CA PRO A 508 18.25 -8.33 -0.09
C PRO A 508 19.49 -9.08 0.40
N THR A 509 20.50 -9.13 -0.47
CA THR A 509 21.81 -9.73 -0.19
C THR A 509 22.89 -8.71 -0.54
N ARG A 510 23.71 -8.99 -1.55
CA ARG A 510 24.62 -8.01 -2.17
C ARG A 510 23.88 -6.86 -2.83
N ARG A 511 24.54 -5.71 -2.82
CA ARG A 511 24.15 -4.51 -3.54
C ARG A 511 24.50 -4.64 -5.03
N GLY A 512 23.69 -4.07 -5.92
CA GLY A 512 24.02 -3.98 -7.35
C GLY A 512 25.24 -3.09 -7.60
N SER A 513 26.01 -3.40 -8.65
CA SER A 513 27.19 -2.61 -9.05
C SER A 513 26.85 -1.33 -9.82
N SER A 514 25.64 -1.24 -10.38
CA SER A 514 25.09 -0.05 -11.04
C SER A 514 23.69 0.26 -10.50
N TRP A 515 23.13 1.38 -10.96
CA TRP A 515 21.69 1.56 -11.07
C TRP A 515 21.12 0.79 -12.26
#